data_AF-A0A946UE76-F1
#
_entry.id   AF-A0A946UE76-F1
#
_cell.length_a   1.000
_cell.length_b   1.000
_cell.length_c   1.000
_cell.angle_alpha   90.00
_cell.angle_beta   90.00
_cell.angle_gamma   90.00
#
_symmetry.space_group_name_H-M   'P 1'
#
loop_
_entity.id
_entity.type
_entity.pdbx_description
1 polymer ?
#
loop_
_entity_poly.entity_id
_entity_poly.type
_entity_poly.pdbx_seq_one_letter_code
_entity_poly.pdbx_strand_id
1 'polypeptide(L)'
;MLVILGNQLFAPQHLPPPADGPVFMAEDLGLCTYEKHHQQKIVLFLAAMRSYADEIKDAGYDLHYELLDTEDARPFEDKLADALQS
;
A
#
# COMPACT_ATOMS: atom_id res chain seq x y z
N MET A 1 9.15 7.67 6.86
CA MET A 1 8.03 7.05 6.11
C MET A 1 8.27 5.55 6.04
N LEU A 2 7.29 4.76 6.47
CA LEU A 2 7.27 3.31 6.39
C LEU A 2 6.53 2.87 5.13
N VAL A 3 7.15 2.04 4.29
CA VAL A 3 6.49 1.49 3.09
C VAL A 3 5.97 0.09 3.41
N ILE A 4 4.68 -0.15 3.16
CA ILE A 4 4.07 -1.47 3.32
C ILE A 4 3.53 -1.97 1.98
N LEU A 5 4.07 -3.09 1.52
CA LEU A 5 3.63 -3.76 0.30
C LEU A 5 2.51 -4.77 0.60
N GLY A 6 1.77 -5.19 -0.45
CA GLY A 6 0.65 -6.14 -0.31
C GLY A 6 1.00 -7.49 0.32
N ASN A 7 2.27 -7.88 0.33
CA ASN A 7 2.77 -9.11 0.96
C ASN A 7 3.38 -8.90 2.36
N GLN A 8 3.29 -7.68 2.93
CA GLN A 8 3.92 -7.28 4.20
C GLN A 8 2.88 -6.81 5.23
N LEU A 9 1.64 -7.31 5.15
CA LEU A 9 0.51 -6.92 6.00
C LEU A 9 0.62 -7.57 7.40
N PHE A 10 1.64 -7.18 8.17
CA PHE A 10 1.90 -7.69 9.53
C PHE A 10 1.02 -6.96 10.56
N ALA A 11 0.63 -7.64 11.65
CA ALA A 11 -0.17 -6.99 12.69
C ALA A 11 0.51 -5.70 13.23
N PRO A 12 -0.23 -4.62 13.52
CA PRO A 12 0.32 -3.30 13.87
C PRO A 12 1.35 -3.31 15.02
N GLN A 13 1.24 -4.26 15.95
CA GLN A 13 2.17 -4.47 17.05
C GLN A 13 3.60 -4.87 16.63
N HIS A 14 3.78 -5.31 15.39
CA HIS A 14 5.07 -5.69 14.82
C HIS A 14 5.68 -4.58 13.94
N LEU A 15 4.97 -3.46 13.76
CA LEU A 15 5.45 -2.31 13.03
C LEU A 15 6.18 -1.33 13.97
N PRO A 16 7.03 -0.44 13.43
CA PRO A 16 7.52 0.73 14.16
C PRO A 16 6.36 1.55 14.74
N PRO A 17 6.53 2.22 15.89
CA PRO A 17 5.50 3.06 16.48
C PRO A 17 4.95 4.11 15.50
N PRO A 18 3.64 4.48 15.57
CA PRO A 18 3.04 5.49 14.71
C PRO A 18 3.76 6.86 14.71
N ALA A 19 4.45 7.19 15.81
CA ALA A 19 5.20 8.43 15.95
C ALA A 19 6.49 8.48 15.10
N ASP A 20 6.97 7.35 14.60
CA ASP A 20 8.21 7.26 13.82
C ASP A 20 8.04 7.75 12.36
N GLY A 21 6.80 8.01 11.95
CA GLY A 21 6.47 8.71 10.70
C GLY A 21 5.29 8.10 9.95
N PRO A 22 4.95 8.69 8.79
CA PRO A 22 3.81 8.25 8.00
C PRO A 22 4.04 6.87 7.38
N VAL A 23 2.95 6.18 7.09
CA VAL A 23 2.90 4.92 6.35
C VAL A 23 2.47 5.20 4.92
N PHE A 24 3.11 4.54 3.95
CA PHE A 24 2.73 4.58 2.55
C PHE A 24 2.35 3.20 2.05
N MET A 25 1.21 3.14 1.37
CA MET A 25 0.69 1.98 0.67
C MET A 25 0.08 2.42 -0.67
N ALA A 26 0.28 1.66 -1.72
CA ALA A 26 -0.33 1.94 -3.02
C ALA A 26 -0.73 0.66 -3.74
N GLU A 27 -1.92 0.67 -4.32
CA GLU A 27 -2.34 -0.31 -5.31
C GLU A 27 -1.76 0.09 -6.67
N ASP A 28 -0.88 -0.74 -7.22
CA ASP A 28 -0.16 -0.40 -8.44
C ASP A 28 -0.49 -1.33 -9.61
N LEU A 29 -0.76 -0.73 -10.78
CA LEU A 29 -1.10 -1.46 -12.00
C LEU A 29 0.11 -2.26 -12.52
N GLY A 30 1.31 -1.69 -12.46
CA GLY A 30 2.55 -2.37 -12.83
C GLY A 30 2.77 -3.62 -11.98
N LEU A 31 2.62 -3.50 -10.66
CA LEU A 31 2.68 -4.63 -9.71
C LEU A 31 1.56 -5.67 -9.91
N CYS A 32 0.44 -5.29 -10.53
CA CYS A 32 -0.63 -6.23 -10.86
C CYS A 32 -0.41 -6.94 -12.20
N THR A 33 0.46 -6.42 -13.08
CA THR A 33 0.56 -6.83 -14.50
C THR A 33 1.97 -7.21 -14.97
N TYR A 34 3.01 -7.06 -14.14
CA TYR A 34 4.39 -7.45 -14.49
C TYR A 34 4.52 -8.93 -14.85
N GLU A 35 3.61 -9.76 -14.35
CA GLU A 35 3.41 -11.15 -14.74
C GLU A 35 1.93 -11.42 -14.98
N LYS A 36 1.62 -12.53 -15.65
CA LYS A 36 0.24 -13.02 -15.77
C LYS A 36 -0.24 -13.62 -14.46
N HIS A 37 -0.60 -12.75 -13.52
CA HIS A 37 -1.20 -13.16 -12.26
C HIS A 37 -2.62 -13.70 -12.46
N HIS A 38 -2.96 -14.72 -11.68
CA HIS A 38 -4.33 -15.21 -11.60
C HIS A 38 -5.22 -14.12 -11.01
N GLN A 39 -6.41 -13.91 -11.56
CA GLN A 39 -7.34 -12.85 -11.12
C GLN A 39 -7.63 -12.92 -9.62
N GLN A 40 -7.81 -14.12 -9.07
CA GLN A 40 -8.03 -14.32 -7.64
C GLN A 40 -6.86 -13.88 -6.77
N LYS A 41 -5.61 -13.99 -7.27
CA LYS A 41 -4.43 -13.50 -6.55
C LYS A 41 -4.46 -11.98 -6.45
N ILE A 42 -4.78 -11.30 -7.55
CA ILE A 42 -4.90 -9.83 -7.58
C ILE A 42 -6.00 -9.38 -6.61
N VAL A 43 -7.19 -9.98 -6.71
CA VAL A 43 -8.32 -9.67 -5.82
C VAL A 43 -7.95 -9.91 -4.35
N LEU A 44 -7.26 -11.02 -4.04
CA LEU A 44 -6.80 -11.32 -2.68
C LEU A 44 -5.91 -10.21 -2.13
N PHE A 45 -4.90 -9.79 -2.89
CA PHE A 45 -3.97 -8.74 -2.43
C PHE A 45 -4.66 -7.39 -2.29
N LEU A 46 -5.44 -6.95 -3.27
CA LEU A 46 -6.12 -5.65 -3.21
C LEU A 46 -7.15 -5.60 -2.07
N ALA A 47 -7.94 -6.67 -1.88
CA ALA A 47 -8.89 -6.73 -0.78
C ALA A 47 -8.20 -6.75 0.59
N ALA A 48 -7.12 -7.52 0.73
CA ALA A 48 -6.33 -7.57 1.96
C ALA A 48 -5.67 -6.21 2.27
N MET A 49 -5.10 -5.54 1.27
CA MET A 49 -4.48 -4.22 1.42
C MET A 49 -5.49 -3.16 1.88
N ARG A 50 -6.70 -3.14 1.32
CA ARG A 50 -7.77 -2.21 1.73
C ARG A 50 -8.22 -2.47 3.16
N SER A 51 -8.46 -3.73 3.53
CA SER A 51 -8.82 -4.09 4.90
C SER A 51 -7.71 -3.71 5.90
N TYR A 52 -6.45 -3.89 5.50
CA TYR A 52 -5.31 -3.55 6.33
C TYR A 52 -5.09 -2.04 6.44
N ALA A 53 -5.39 -1.27 5.39
CA ALA A 53 -5.36 0.18 5.44
C ALA A 53 -6.31 0.75 6.50
N ASP A 54 -7.50 0.16 6.64
CA ASP A 54 -8.43 0.51 7.71
C ASP A 54 -7.87 0.14 9.09
N GLU A 55 -7.31 -1.06 9.25
CA GLU A 55 -6.66 -1.51 10.49
C GLU A 55 -5.51 -0.57 10.91
N ILE A 56 -4.71 -0.10 9.96
CA ILE A 56 -3.59 0.80 10.20
C ILE A 56 -4.06 2.21 10.59
N LYS A 57 -5.10 2.73 9.96
CA LYS A 57 -5.73 4.00 10.37
C LYS A 57 -6.31 3.90 11.79
N ASP A 58 -7.00 2.80 12.10
CA ASP A 58 -7.58 2.56 13.42
C ASP A 58 -6.50 2.38 14.51
N ALA A 59 -5.32 1.87 14.14
CA ALA A 59 -4.15 1.79 15.01
C ALA A 59 -3.42 3.13 15.21
N GLY A 60 -3.89 4.21 14.58
CA GLY A 60 -3.39 5.58 14.79
C GLY A 60 -2.20 5.99 13.92
N TYR A 61 -1.91 5.24 12.85
CA TYR A 61 -0.89 5.63 11.88
C TYR A 61 -1.40 6.71 10.93
N ASP A 62 -0.51 7.62 10.54
CA ASP A 62 -0.74 8.54 9.44
C ASP A 62 -0.53 7.82 8.11
N LEU A 63 -1.62 7.39 7.47
CA LEU A 63 -1.57 6.53 6.29
C LEU A 63 -1.86 7.31 5.00
N HIS A 64 -0.87 7.33 4.11
CA HIS A 64 -1.02 7.69 2.70
C HIS A 64 -1.33 6.42 1.91
N TYR A 65 -2.59 6.28 1.50
CA TYR A 65 -3.05 5.14 0.70
C TYR A 65 -3.51 5.59 -0.69
N GLU A 66 -2.90 5.03 -1.73
CA GLU A 66 -3.30 5.27 -3.12
C GLU A 66 -4.10 4.08 -3.67
N LEU A 67 -5.34 4.36 -4.09
CA LEU A 67 -6.22 3.37 -4.71
C LEU A 67 -5.78 3.06 -6.15
N LEU A 68 -6.14 1.88 -6.63
CA LEU A 68 -5.81 1.48 -7.99
C LEU A 68 -6.53 2.39 -8.99
N ASP A 69 -5.74 3.13 -9.76
CA ASP A 69 -6.18 3.81 -10.97
C ASP A 69 -5.56 3.09 -12.17
N THR A 70 -6.42 2.59 -13.07
CA THR A 70 -5.99 1.89 -14.28
C THR A 70 -5.51 2.82 -15.39
N GLU A 71 -5.81 4.11 -15.29
CA GLU A 71 -5.31 5.14 -16.21
C GLU A 71 -3.96 5.72 -15.75
N ASP A 72 -3.59 5.49 -14.49
CA ASP A 72 -2.30 5.92 -13.94
C ASP A 72 -1.17 4.97 -14.35
N ALA A 73 -0.28 5.48 -15.20
CA ALA A 73 0.87 4.78 -15.72
C ALA A 73 2.16 5.01 -14.89
N ARG A 74 2.08 5.79 -13.80
CA ARG A 74 3.25 6.03 -12.94
C ARG A 74 3.72 4.73 -12.29
N PRO A 75 5.04 4.43 -12.33
CA PRO A 75 5.64 3.40 -11.49
C PRO A 75 5.35 3.62 -10.00
N PHE A 76 5.40 2.54 -9.23
CA PHE A 76 5.25 2.59 -7.77
C PHE A 76 6.25 3.56 -7.13
N GLU A 77 7.47 3.62 -7.64
CA GLU A 77 8.53 4.50 -7.15
C GLU A 77 8.20 5.98 -7.33
N ASP A 78 7.49 6.35 -8.40
CA ASP A 78 7.08 7.73 -8.65
C ASP A 78 5.95 8.14 -7.70
N LYS A 79 4.98 7.25 -7.47
CA LYS A 79 3.93 7.42 -6.45
C LYS A 79 4.52 7.61 -5.05
N LEU A 80 5.53 6.82 -4.72
CA LEU A 80 6.28 6.93 -3.48
C LEU A 80 7.03 8.27 -3.38
N ALA A 81 7.65 8.71 -4.49
CA ALA A 81 8.36 9.99 -4.54
C ALA A 81 7.41 11.18 -4.35
N ASP A 82 6.20 11.12 -4.92
CA ASP A 82 5.16 12.13 -4.73
C ASP A 82 4.73 12.20 -3.25
N ALA A 83 4.52 11.05 -2.60
CA ALA A 83 4.16 10.97 -1.18
C ALA A 83 5.29 11.46 -0.23
N LEU A 84 6.56 11.41 -0.66
CA LEU A 84 7.68 11.97 0.11
C LEU A 84 7.73 13.50 0.05
N GLN A 85 7.08 14.12 -0.93
CA GLN A 85 7.09 15.58 -1.15
C GLN A 85 5.85 16.29 -0.60
N SER A 86 4.82 15.54 -0.19
CA SER A 86 3.60 16.04 0.45
C SER A 86 3.81 16.33 1.94
#